data_AF-A0A944FUH1-F1
#
_entry.id   AF-A0A944FUH1-F1
#
_cell.length_a   1.000
_cell.length_b   1.000
_cell.length_c   1.000
_cell.angle_alpha   90.00
_cell.angle_beta   90.00
_cell.angle_gamma   90.00
#
_symmetry.space_group_name_H-M   'P 1'
#
loop_
_entity.id
_entity.type
_entity.pdbx_description
1 polymer ?
#
loop_
_entity_poly.entity_id
_entity_poly.type
_entity_poly.pdbx_seq_one_letter_code
_entity_poly.pdbx_strand_id
1 'polypeptide(L)'
;MKRTVVFFSVLLLSLSMGAQQFAWKTVEMDGSRTGCSAPGADNVEEALGRVEGRSYYAPNGRVYRKGSVPRVAATVIAAQPAMADLKQVVGFSERGMSSRGGNTPLANFATDAMLECSESIFGVRADLAILNSGGIRASVPKGKVLKDDIVSIFPFRNYIVLVEWPGSVLLNYLERQAVRYPQPVAGVEMHIRDHKL
;
A
#
# COMPACT_ATOMS: atom_id res chain seq x y z
N MET A 1 -37.08 17.45 2.43
CA MET A 1 -36.38 17.30 3.72
C MET A 1 -35.09 18.11 3.63
N LYS A 2 -35.05 19.37 4.11
CA LYS A 2 -34.58 19.82 5.46
C LYS A 2 -33.15 19.31 5.76
N ARG A 3 -32.12 20.14 6.01
CA ARG A 3 -32.07 21.44 6.71
C ARG A 3 -31.04 22.47 6.17
N THR A 4 -31.47 23.71 6.36
CA THR A 4 -30.89 25.06 6.23
C THR A 4 -29.88 25.44 7.33
N VAL A 5 -28.92 26.34 7.04
CA VAL A 5 -28.47 27.61 7.73
C VAL A 5 -27.48 28.28 6.74
N VAL A 6 -27.68 29.38 6.00
CA VAL A 6 -28.00 30.83 6.20
C VAL A 6 -27.00 31.64 7.02
N PHE A 7 -26.27 32.54 6.35
CA PHE A 7 -25.98 33.89 6.87
C PHE A 7 -26.12 34.94 5.75
N PHE A 8 -26.78 36.04 6.07
CA PHE A 8 -27.29 37.09 5.18
C PHE A 8 -26.62 38.42 5.57
N SER A 9 -26.18 39.23 4.59
CA SER A 9 -26.48 40.67 4.50
C SER A 9 -25.69 41.30 3.35
N VAL A 10 -26.42 41.87 2.40
CA VAL A 10 -25.90 42.82 1.40
C VAL A 10 -26.16 44.23 1.93
N LEU A 11 -25.13 45.08 1.96
CA LEU A 11 -25.30 46.51 1.71
C LEU A 11 -24.03 47.04 1.01
N LEU A 12 -24.21 47.52 -0.22
CA LEU A 12 -23.18 48.13 -1.07
C LEU A 12 -22.60 49.40 -0.45
N LEU A 13 -21.28 49.58 -0.52
CA LEU A 13 -20.64 50.78 -1.08
C LEU A 13 -19.10 50.68 -1.05
N SER A 14 -18.52 50.71 -2.26
CA SER A 14 -17.17 51.15 -2.64
C SER A 14 -15.97 50.70 -1.80
N LEU A 15 -15.11 49.85 -2.38
CA LEU A 15 -13.67 50.10 -2.62
C LEU A 15 -12.91 48.78 -2.87
N SER A 16 -12.37 48.66 -4.09
CA SER A 16 -11.29 47.74 -4.51
C SER A 16 -11.25 46.34 -3.90
N MET A 17 -12.04 45.39 -4.44
CA MET A 17 -11.70 43.98 -4.29
C MET A 17 -10.61 43.63 -5.30
N GLY A 18 -9.35 43.76 -4.88
CA GLY A 18 -8.24 43.07 -5.54
C GLY A 18 -8.55 41.58 -5.60
N ALA A 19 -8.34 40.95 -6.75
CA ALA A 19 -8.54 39.52 -6.93
C ALA A 19 -7.77 38.75 -5.85
N GLN A 20 -8.47 38.22 -4.84
CA GLN A 20 -7.83 37.49 -3.76
C GLN A 20 -7.40 36.14 -4.31
N GLN A 21 -6.15 36.08 -4.75
CA GLN A 21 -5.54 34.91 -5.34
C GLN A 21 -5.34 33.87 -4.23
N PHE A 22 -6.14 32.81 -4.22
CA PHE A 22 -5.98 31.73 -3.26
C PHE A 22 -4.70 30.95 -3.60
N ALA A 23 -3.67 31.09 -2.76
CA ALA A 23 -2.47 30.27 -2.83
C ALA A 23 -2.72 28.96 -2.09
N TRP A 24 -2.74 27.85 -2.82
CA TRP A 24 -2.80 26.51 -2.24
C TRP A 24 -1.40 26.03 -1.91
N LYS A 25 -1.17 25.62 -0.65
CA LYS A 25 0.08 24.96 -0.24
C LYS A 25 -0.23 23.49 0.04
N THR A 26 0.25 22.62 -0.83
CA THR A 26 0.26 21.18 -0.57
C THR A 26 1.43 20.89 0.36
N VAL A 27 1.14 20.28 1.51
CA VAL A 27 2.16 19.76 2.42
C VAL A 27 2.05 18.26 2.36
N GLU A 28 3.12 17.59 1.96
CA GLU A 28 3.19 16.14 1.98
C GLU A 28 3.11 15.65 3.43
N MET A 29 2.26 14.67 3.68
CA MET A 29 2.06 14.12 5.02
C MET A 29 3.07 13.00 5.25
N ASP A 30 4.31 13.38 5.54
CA ASP A 30 5.50 12.52 5.58
C ASP A 30 5.97 12.14 7.01
N GLY A 31 5.09 12.29 8.00
CA GLY A 31 5.42 11.98 9.41
C GLY A 31 6.39 12.97 10.08
N SER A 32 6.99 13.92 9.34
CA SER A 32 7.97 14.91 9.85
C SER A 32 7.48 15.69 11.07
N ARG A 33 6.16 15.87 11.21
CA ARG A 33 5.55 16.61 12.33
C ARG A 33 5.76 15.93 13.69
N THR A 34 5.87 14.60 13.73
CA THR A 34 6.11 13.81 14.94
C THR A 34 7.44 13.07 14.91
N GLY A 35 8.04 12.87 13.74
CA GLY A 35 9.20 12.01 13.56
C GLY A 35 8.86 10.52 13.67
N CYS A 36 7.57 10.17 13.67
CA CYS A 36 7.17 8.77 13.75
C CYS A 36 7.54 8.04 12.46
N SER A 37 8.01 6.80 12.61
CA SER A 37 8.32 5.89 11.51
C SER A 37 7.64 4.54 11.71
N ALA A 38 7.73 3.66 10.72
CA ALA A 38 7.19 2.31 10.82
C ALA A 38 7.96 1.51 11.91
N PRO A 39 7.29 1.00 12.94
CA PRO A 39 7.94 0.29 14.04
C PRO A 39 8.20 -1.17 13.67
N GLY A 40 9.44 -1.61 13.85
CA GLY A 40 9.81 -3.02 14.01
C GLY A 40 9.45 -3.57 15.40
N ALA A 41 9.89 -4.80 15.68
CA ALA A 41 9.60 -5.50 16.93
C ALA A 41 10.38 -4.93 18.13
N ASP A 42 11.57 -4.41 17.86
CA ASP A 42 12.59 -4.04 18.84
C ASP A 42 12.81 -2.53 18.97
N ASN A 43 12.22 -1.71 18.10
CA ASN A 43 12.45 -0.27 18.04
C ASN A 43 11.18 0.57 18.26
N VAL A 44 10.20 0.04 19.01
CA VAL A 44 8.88 0.69 19.17
C VAL A 44 8.99 2.09 19.78
N GLU A 45 9.80 2.26 20.81
CA GLU A 45 9.96 3.57 21.46
C GLU A 45 10.72 4.55 20.56
N GLU A 46 11.73 4.11 19.83
CA GLU A 46 12.46 4.95 18.89
C GLU A 46 11.57 5.38 17.71
N ALA A 47 10.73 4.46 17.21
CA ALA A 47 9.88 4.69 16.05
C ALA A 47 8.61 5.49 16.38
N LEU A 48 8.01 5.27 17.55
CA LEU A 48 6.72 5.86 17.93
C LEU A 48 6.79 6.78 19.14
N GLY A 49 7.91 6.85 19.85
CA GLY A 49 8.04 7.58 21.10
C GLY A 49 7.45 6.82 22.29
N ARG A 50 7.27 7.54 23.40
CA ARG A 50 6.68 6.97 24.63
C ARG A 50 5.63 7.87 25.24
N VAL A 51 4.73 7.27 26.01
CA VAL A 51 3.72 7.99 26.80
C VAL A 51 3.98 7.78 28.28
N GLU A 52 4.09 8.87 29.02
CA GLU A 52 4.21 8.87 30.48
C GLU A 52 3.08 9.71 31.08
N GLY A 53 2.21 9.07 31.86
CA GLY A 53 1.02 9.71 32.42
C GLY A 53 0.10 10.28 31.35
N ARG A 54 0.04 11.62 31.25
CA ARG A 54 -0.78 12.34 30.26
C ARG A 54 0.05 12.98 29.14
N SER A 55 1.36 12.74 29.13
CA SER A 55 2.30 13.36 28.20
C SER A 55 2.82 12.33 27.21
N TYR A 56 2.88 12.72 25.94
CA TYR A 56 3.52 11.97 24.87
C TYR A 56 4.83 12.64 24.46
N TYR A 57 5.90 11.85 24.42
CA TYR A 57 7.24 12.25 24.02
C TYR A 57 7.49 11.67 22.63
N ALA A 58 7.39 12.52 21.61
CA ALA A 58 7.54 12.12 20.23
C ALA A 58 9.01 11.91 19.84
N PRO A 59 9.31 11.03 18.85
CA PRO A 59 10.67 10.78 18.39
C PRO A 59 11.45 12.03 17.95
N ASN A 60 10.76 13.05 17.43
CA ASN A 60 11.40 14.32 17.06
C ASN A 60 11.68 15.28 18.25
N GLY A 61 11.57 14.80 19.50
CA GLY A 61 11.82 15.56 20.73
C GLY A 61 10.66 16.44 21.19
N ARG A 62 9.54 16.51 20.45
CA ARG A 62 8.37 17.29 20.87
C ARG A 62 7.61 16.58 21.99
N VAL A 63 7.11 17.36 22.95
CA VAL A 63 6.30 16.86 24.06
C VAL A 63 4.88 17.41 23.97
N TYR A 64 3.91 16.50 23.89
CA TYR A 64 2.49 16.80 23.81
C TYR A 64 1.85 16.49 25.16
N ARG A 65 1.30 17.50 25.85
CA ARG A 65 0.75 17.34 27.21
C ARG A 65 -0.79 17.41 27.29
N LYS A 66 -1.43 17.84 26.21
CA LYS A 66 -2.88 18.10 26.13
C LYS A 66 -3.41 17.75 24.74
N GLY A 67 -4.73 17.65 24.63
CA GLY A 67 -5.42 17.34 23.37
C GLY A 67 -5.52 15.84 23.09
N SER A 68 -5.79 15.49 21.83
CA SER A 68 -5.98 14.11 21.39
C SER A 68 -4.66 13.36 21.18
N VAL A 69 -3.57 14.06 20.88
CA VAL A 69 -2.29 13.44 20.48
C VAL A 69 -1.77 12.42 21.51
N PRO A 70 -1.69 12.72 22.83
CA PRO A 70 -1.19 11.73 23.79
C PRO A 70 -2.08 10.50 23.91
N ARG A 71 -3.39 10.65 23.72
CA ARG A 71 -4.35 9.54 23.78
C ARG A 71 -4.19 8.62 22.57
N VAL A 72 -4.07 9.20 21.37
CA VAL A 72 -3.84 8.44 20.14
C VAL A 72 -2.50 7.72 20.20
N ALA A 73 -1.43 8.41 20.63
CA ALA A 73 -0.12 7.80 20.79
C ALA A 73 -0.16 6.61 21.77
N ALA A 74 -0.84 6.77 22.92
CA ALA A 74 -1.01 5.67 23.88
C ALA A 74 -1.72 4.46 23.26
N THR A 75 -2.80 4.68 22.49
CA THR A 75 -3.52 3.58 21.80
C THR A 75 -2.63 2.88 20.77
N VAL A 76 -1.89 3.64 19.96
CA VAL A 76 -1.04 3.07 18.90
C VAL A 76 0.13 2.29 19.53
N ILE A 77 0.78 2.82 20.58
CA ILE A 77 1.87 2.15 21.30
C ILE A 77 1.36 0.89 22.02
N ALA A 78 0.19 0.95 22.66
CA ALA A 78 -0.40 -0.20 23.35
C ALA A 78 -0.79 -1.34 22.40
N ALA A 79 -1.03 -1.06 21.11
CA ALA A 79 -1.30 -2.07 20.10
C ALA A 79 -0.04 -2.83 19.63
N GLN A 80 1.16 -2.28 19.86
CA GLN A 80 2.40 -2.83 19.31
C GLN A 80 2.72 -4.26 19.77
N PRO A 81 2.50 -4.66 21.03
CA PRO A 81 2.71 -6.04 21.46
C PRO A 81 1.82 -7.04 20.70
N ALA A 82 0.57 -6.68 20.39
CA ALA A 82 -0.32 -7.53 19.61
C ALA A 82 0.09 -7.65 18.14
N MET A 83 0.89 -6.70 17.63
CA MET A 83 1.44 -6.70 16.27
C MET A 83 2.82 -7.38 16.18
N ALA A 84 3.34 -7.95 17.27
CA ALA A 84 4.70 -8.51 17.31
C ALA A 84 4.95 -9.58 16.22
N ASP A 85 3.96 -10.42 15.92
CA ASP A 85 4.04 -11.44 14.87
C ASP A 85 4.20 -10.83 13.46
N LEU A 86 3.52 -9.70 13.17
CA LEU A 86 3.65 -8.99 11.89
C LEU A 86 5.03 -8.36 11.71
N LYS A 87 5.76 -8.12 12.80
CA LYS A 87 7.06 -7.44 12.78
C LYS A 87 8.24 -8.39 12.63
N GLN A 88 8.00 -9.68 12.43
CA GLN A 88 9.04 -10.65 12.15
C GLN A 88 9.63 -10.42 10.76
N VAL A 89 10.95 -10.52 10.67
CA VAL A 89 11.67 -10.48 9.38
C VAL A 89 11.45 -11.82 8.69
N VAL A 90 10.84 -11.80 7.50
CA VAL A 90 10.59 -13.00 6.67
C VAL A 90 11.59 -13.14 5.53
N GLY A 91 12.36 -12.09 5.24
CA GLY A 91 13.38 -12.11 4.22
C GLY A 91 14.12 -10.80 4.07
N PHE A 92 14.97 -10.74 3.04
CA PHE A 92 15.74 -9.56 2.68
C PHE A 92 15.65 -9.32 1.17
N SER A 93 15.40 -8.06 0.79
CA SER A 93 15.39 -7.63 -0.61
C SER A 93 16.60 -6.73 -0.88
N GLU A 94 17.39 -7.07 -1.89
CA GLU A 94 18.57 -6.27 -2.28
C GLU A 94 18.19 -4.88 -2.82
N ARG A 95 16.97 -4.74 -3.35
CA ARG A 95 16.43 -3.50 -3.92
C ARG A 95 14.95 -3.34 -3.59
N GLY A 96 14.45 -2.11 -3.65
CA GLY A 96 13.01 -1.87 -3.58
C GLY A 96 12.31 -2.37 -4.84
N MET A 97 11.13 -2.99 -4.70
CA MET A 97 10.36 -3.50 -5.84
C MET A 97 8.99 -2.84 -5.90
N SER A 98 8.71 -2.17 -7.03
CA SER A 98 7.48 -1.41 -7.23
C SER A 98 6.24 -2.31 -7.34
N SER A 99 5.17 -1.89 -6.67
CA SER A 99 3.80 -2.42 -6.84
C SER A 99 3.13 -1.99 -8.14
N ARG A 100 3.64 -0.95 -8.81
CA ARG A 100 3.03 -0.38 -10.01
C ARG A 100 3.66 -0.98 -11.25
N GLY A 101 2.89 -1.78 -11.98
CA GLY A 101 3.36 -2.43 -13.19
C GLY A 101 2.70 -3.79 -13.41
N GLY A 102 2.56 -4.20 -14.67
CA GLY A 102 2.24 -5.59 -15.03
C GLY A 102 3.47 -6.50 -15.03
N ASN A 103 4.63 -5.96 -15.42
CA ASN A 103 5.90 -6.68 -15.50
C ASN A 103 6.94 -5.96 -14.62
N THR A 104 6.88 -6.21 -13.31
CA THR A 104 7.84 -5.69 -12.33
C THR A 104 8.48 -6.85 -11.58
N PRO A 105 9.65 -6.65 -10.95
CA PRO A 105 10.25 -7.70 -10.12
C PRO A 105 9.30 -8.26 -9.06
N LEU A 106 8.45 -7.42 -8.45
CA LEU A 106 7.47 -7.86 -7.45
C LEU A 106 6.31 -8.64 -8.09
N ALA A 107 5.79 -8.15 -9.21
CA ALA A 107 4.71 -8.81 -9.94
C ALA A 107 5.14 -10.20 -10.41
N ASN A 108 6.35 -10.30 -10.97
CA ASN A 108 6.92 -11.55 -11.46
C ASN A 108 7.19 -12.51 -10.32
N PHE A 109 7.81 -12.03 -9.22
CA PHE A 109 8.00 -12.84 -8.01
C PHE A 109 6.69 -13.42 -7.48
N ALA A 110 5.61 -12.64 -7.46
CA ALA A 110 4.31 -13.09 -7.00
C ALA A 110 3.71 -14.17 -7.91
N THR A 111 3.76 -13.99 -9.22
CA THR A 111 3.22 -14.98 -10.17
C THR A 111 4.08 -16.24 -10.25
N ASP A 112 5.41 -16.12 -10.12
CA ASP A 112 6.32 -17.26 -10.03
C ASP A 112 6.05 -18.06 -8.75
N ALA A 113 5.85 -17.39 -7.61
CA ALA A 113 5.46 -18.05 -6.37
C ALA A 113 4.09 -18.73 -6.49
N MET A 114 3.13 -18.17 -7.24
CA MET A 114 1.86 -18.84 -7.51
C MET A 114 2.05 -20.13 -8.31
N LEU A 115 2.94 -20.15 -9.31
CA LEU A 115 3.27 -21.36 -10.06
C LEU A 115 3.92 -22.41 -9.17
N GLU A 116 4.89 -22.03 -8.34
CA GLU A 116 5.53 -22.95 -7.39
C GLU A 116 4.54 -23.51 -6.36
N CYS A 117 3.67 -22.66 -5.82
CA CYS A 117 2.61 -23.06 -4.90
C CYS A 117 1.57 -23.97 -5.55
N SER A 118 1.34 -23.88 -6.86
CA SER A 118 0.33 -24.72 -7.53
C SER A 118 0.65 -26.22 -7.38
N GLU A 119 1.92 -26.59 -7.48
CA GLU A 119 2.38 -27.97 -7.34
C GLU A 119 2.17 -28.50 -5.92
N SER A 120 2.51 -27.69 -4.90
CA SER A 120 2.35 -28.09 -3.50
C SER A 120 0.90 -28.10 -3.02
N ILE A 121 0.05 -27.20 -3.52
CA ILE A 121 -1.35 -27.07 -3.10
C ILE A 121 -2.27 -28.04 -3.86
N PHE A 122 -2.06 -28.21 -5.16
CA PHE A 122 -2.98 -28.96 -6.03
C PHE A 122 -2.39 -30.29 -6.53
N GLY A 123 -1.11 -30.57 -6.27
CA GLY A 123 -0.43 -31.78 -6.76
C GLY A 123 -0.09 -31.73 -8.25
N VAL A 124 -0.31 -30.60 -8.91
CA VAL A 124 0.03 -30.37 -10.31
C VAL A 124 0.62 -28.98 -10.46
N ARG A 125 1.71 -28.89 -11.22
CA ARG A 125 2.29 -27.60 -11.58
C ARG A 125 1.47 -27.00 -12.72
N ALA A 126 0.87 -25.84 -12.48
CA ALA A 126 0.17 -25.10 -13.52
C ALA A 126 1.15 -24.64 -14.62
N ASP A 127 0.67 -24.54 -15.86
CA ASP A 127 1.47 -24.04 -16.99
C ASP A 127 1.68 -22.52 -16.92
N LEU A 128 0.73 -21.79 -16.34
CA LEU A 128 0.71 -20.34 -16.26
C LEU A 128 0.02 -19.85 -14.99
N ALA A 129 0.53 -18.76 -14.42
CA ALA A 129 -0.14 -18.00 -13.37
C ALA A 129 -0.52 -16.60 -13.88
N ILE A 130 -1.67 -16.11 -13.44
CA ILE A 130 -2.15 -14.75 -13.71
C ILE A 130 -2.49 -14.11 -12.37
N LEU A 131 -2.03 -12.89 -12.16
CA LEU A 131 -2.41 -12.05 -11.04
C LEU A 131 -2.89 -10.71 -11.57
N ASN A 132 -3.93 -10.13 -10.99
CA ASN A 132 -4.32 -8.77 -11.32
C ASN A 132 -3.37 -7.77 -10.63
N SER A 133 -2.85 -6.78 -11.37
CA SER A 133 -1.92 -5.78 -10.82
C SER A 133 -2.52 -4.99 -9.66
N GLY A 134 -3.83 -4.75 -9.69
CA GLY A 134 -4.57 -4.11 -8.61
C GLY A 134 -4.60 -4.92 -7.29
N GLY A 135 -4.25 -6.20 -7.32
CA GLY A 135 -4.09 -7.06 -6.15
C GLY A 135 -2.78 -6.81 -5.39
N ILE A 136 -1.79 -6.18 -6.01
CA ILE A 136 -0.51 -5.78 -5.40
C ILE A 136 -0.68 -4.35 -4.85
N ARG A 137 -0.64 -4.19 -3.53
CA ARG A 137 -1.10 -2.95 -2.86
C ARG A 137 0.00 -2.09 -2.28
N ALA A 138 1.18 -2.66 -2.06
CA ALA A 138 2.34 -1.99 -1.54
C ALA A 138 3.60 -2.47 -2.27
N SER A 139 4.64 -1.64 -2.29
CA SER A 139 5.94 -1.99 -2.82
C SER A 139 6.76 -2.74 -1.76
N VAL A 140 7.66 -3.64 -2.18
CA VAL A 140 8.62 -4.26 -1.25
C VAL A 140 9.73 -3.25 -0.94
N PRO A 141 10.07 -3.05 0.34
CA PRO A 141 11.19 -2.19 0.72
C PRO A 141 12.54 -2.82 0.35
N LYS A 142 13.58 -1.99 0.21
CA LYS A 142 14.96 -2.48 0.21
C LYS A 142 15.37 -2.86 1.64
N GLY A 143 16.09 -3.96 1.80
CA GLY A 143 16.57 -4.42 3.10
C GLY A 143 15.64 -5.45 3.71
N LYS A 144 15.40 -5.35 5.03
CA LYS A 144 14.52 -6.27 5.77
C LYS A 144 13.11 -6.20 5.18
N VAL A 145 12.52 -7.36 4.93
CA VAL A 145 11.11 -7.52 4.57
C VAL A 145 10.41 -8.16 5.76
N LEU A 146 9.42 -7.48 6.31
CA LEU A 146 8.62 -7.93 7.44
C LEU A 146 7.40 -8.72 6.95
N LYS A 147 6.82 -9.53 7.84
CA LYS A 147 5.52 -10.15 7.60
C LYS A 147 4.44 -9.09 7.33
N ASP A 148 4.51 -7.95 8.01
CA ASP A 148 3.64 -6.79 7.79
C ASP A 148 3.75 -6.23 6.36
N ASP A 149 4.94 -6.24 5.77
CA ASP A 149 5.13 -5.84 4.38
C ASP A 149 4.37 -6.80 3.45
N ILE A 150 4.46 -8.11 3.66
CA ILE A 150 3.75 -9.11 2.85
C ILE A 150 2.23 -8.95 2.98
N VAL A 151 1.72 -8.77 4.19
CA VAL A 151 0.30 -8.52 4.44
C VAL A 151 -0.14 -7.20 3.82
N SER A 152 0.71 -6.18 3.83
CA SER A 152 0.44 -4.89 3.18
C SER A 152 0.44 -4.98 1.66
N ILE A 153 1.29 -5.85 1.08
CA ILE A 153 1.36 -6.09 -0.37
C ILE A 153 0.12 -6.86 -0.84
N PHE A 154 -0.29 -7.89 -0.10
CA PHE A 154 -1.44 -8.74 -0.41
C PHE A 154 -2.48 -8.74 0.74
N PRO A 155 -3.17 -7.61 0.97
CA PRO A 155 -4.02 -7.43 2.17
C PRO A 155 -5.37 -8.14 2.08
N PHE A 156 -5.72 -8.67 0.91
CA PHE A 156 -6.95 -9.40 0.72
C PHE A 156 -6.70 -10.87 0.98
N ARG A 157 -7.63 -11.52 1.69
CA ARG A 157 -7.64 -12.97 1.92
C ARG A 157 -8.07 -13.72 0.66
N ASN A 158 -7.35 -13.48 -0.43
CA ASN A 158 -7.55 -14.16 -1.71
C ASN A 158 -7.03 -15.59 -1.61
N TYR A 159 -7.60 -16.46 -2.43
CA TYR A 159 -7.14 -17.83 -2.60
C TYR A 159 -6.48 -17.98 -3.97
N ILE A 160 -5.42 -18.78 -4.04
CA ILE A 160 -4.93 -19.28 -5.32
C ILE A 160 -5.95 -20.31 -5.80
N VAL A 161 -6.34 -20.22 -7.06
CA VAL A 161 -7.27 -21.16 -7.71
C VAL A 161 -6.60 -21.74 -8.94
N LEU A 162 -6.78 -23.04 -9.14
CA LEU A 162 -6.37 -23.73 -10.36
C LEU A 162 -7.58 -23.84 -11.29
N VAL A 163 -7.41 -23.43 -12.55
CA VAL A 163 -8.46 -23.46 -13.57
C VAL A 163 -7.89 -24.00 -14.86
N GLU A 164 -8.59 -24.96 -15.46
CA GLU A 164 -8.26 -25.50 -16.78
C GLU A 164 -8.97 -24.70 -17.87
N TRP A 165 -8.21 -24.15 -18.82
CA TRP A 165 -8.74 -23.44 -19.98
C TRP A 165 -8.31 -24.10 -21.29
N PRO A 166 -9.21 -24.19 -22.29
CA PRO A 166 -8.79 -24.48 -23.65
C PRO A 166 -7.78 -23.43 -24.13
N GLY A 167 -6.75 -23.87 -24.88
CA GLY A 167 -5.72 -22.97 -25.40
C GLY A 167 -6.26 -21.79 -26.23
N SER A 168 -7.39 -21.98 -26.92
CA SER A 168 -8.08 -20.91 -27.65
C SER A 168 -8.63 -19.80 -26.74
N VAL A 169 -9.12 -20.15 -25.55
CA VAL A 169 -9.60 -19.19 -24.55
C VAL A 169 -8.42 -18.43 -23.94
N LEU A 170 -7.33 -19.14 -23.64
CA LEU A 170 -6.10 -18.53 -23.14
C LEU A 170 -5.50 -17.55 -24.16
N LEU A 171 -5.41 -17.95 -25.43
CA LEU A 171 -4.91 -17.06 -26.50
C LEU A 171 -5.77 -15.81 -26.61
N ASN A 172 -7.10 -15.96 -26.64
CA ASN A 172 -8.01 -14.81 -26.70
C ASN A 172 -7.85 -13.88 -25.48
N TYR A 173 -7.62 -14.43 -24.29
CA TYR A 173 -7.32 -13.64 -23.09
C TYR A 173 -6.03 -12.83 -23.27
N LEU A 174 -4.94 -13.46 -23.72
CA LEU A 174 -3.65 -12.79 -23.92
C LEU A 174 -3.73 -11.71 -25.01
N GLU A 175 -4.47 -11.93 -26.10
CA GLU A 175 -4.72 -10.92 -27.12
C GLU A 175 -5.44 -9.70 -26.55
N ARG A 176 -6.45 -9.92 -25.69
CA ARG A 176 -7.14 -8.82 -24.99
C ARG A 176 -6.22 -8.07 -24.03
N GLN A 177 -5.25 -8.76 -23.41
CA GLN A 177 -4.24 -8.12 -22.57
C GLN A 177 -3.29 -7.25 -23.40
N ALA A 178 -2.91 -7.67 -24.61
CA ALA A 178 -2.06 -6.89 -25.52
C ALA A 178 -2.70 -5.57 -25.95
N VAL A 179 -4.03 -5.55 -26.10
CA VAL A 179 -4.78 -4.32 -26.38
C VAL A 179 -4.91 -3.41 -25.15
N ARG A 180 -4.99 -4.00 -23.96
CA ARG A 180 -5.20 -3.27 -22.70
C ARG A 180 -3.86 -3.10 -21.96
N TYR A 181 -3.95 -3.04 -20.64
CA TYR A 181 -2.80 -3.05 -19.76
C TYR A 181 -2.51 -4.49 -19.35
N PRO A 182 -1.38 -5.09 -19.78
CA PRO A 182 -1.03 -6.45 -19.44
C PRO A 182 -1.02 -6.66 -17.93
N GLN A 183 -1.73 -7.69 -17.48
CA GLN A 183 -1.65 -8.13 -16.09
C GLN A 183 -0.36 -8.93 -15.85
N PRO A 184 0.12 -8.99 -14.59
CA PRO A 184 1.16 -9.92 -14.18
C PRO A 184 0.87 -11.36 -14.61
N VAL A 185 1.88 -11.99 -15.23
CA VAL A 185 1.84 -13.38 -15.67
C VAL A 185 3.17 -14.09 -15.40
N ALA A 186 3.12 -15.40 -15.20
CA ALA A 186 4.28 -16.28 -15.21
C ALA A 186 4.02 -17.49 -16.12
N GLY A 187 5.08 -18.11 -16.65
CA GLY A 187 5.01 -19.27 -17.55
C GLY A 187 4.75 -18.92 -19.02
N VAL A 188 4.53 -17.64 -19.35
CA VAL A 188 4.34 -17.15 -20.73
C VAL A 188 5.15 -15.88 -20.97
N GLU A 189 5.68 -15.76 -22.18
CA GLU A 189 6.33 -14.56 -22.70
C GLU A 189 5.45 -13.94 -23.78
N MET A 190 5.13 -12.65 -23.65
CA MET A 190 4.27 -11.91 -24.59
C MET A 190 5.10 -10.87 -25.34
N HIS A 191 5.13 -10.95 -26.67
CA HIS A 191 5.84 -10.00 -27.54
C HIS A 191 4.84 -9.00 -28.13
N ILE A 192 4.55 -7.92 -27.41
CA ILE A 192 3.49 -6.99 -27.84
C ILE A 192 4.03 -5.91 -28.76
N ARG A 193 3.45 -5.77 -29.97
CA ARG A 193 3.68 -4.65 -30.90
C ARG A 193 2.36 -4.09 -31.38
N ASP A 194 2.21 -2.77 -31.35
CA ASP A 194 0.99 -2.06 -31.82
C ASP A 194 -0.31 -2.68 -31.26
N HIS A 195 -0.31 -2.98 -29.96
CA HIS A 195 -1.45 -3.58 -29.25
C HIS A 195 -1.84 -5.00 -29.70
N LYS A 196 -0.90 -5.73 -30.31
CA LYS A 196 -1.06 -7.11 -30.78
C LYS A 196 0.07 -8.01 -30.28
N LEU A 197 -0.23 -9.29 -30.11
CA LEU A 197 0.75 -10.35 -29.84
C LEU A 197 1.54 -10.74 -31.09
#